data_AF-A0A323V493-F1
#
_entry.id   AF-A0A323V493-F1
#
_cell.length_a   1.000
_cell.length_b   1.000
_cell.length_c   1.000
_cell.angle_alpha   90.00
_cell.angle_beta   90.00
_cell.angle_gamma   90.00
#
_symmetry.space_group_name_H-M   'P 1'
#
loop_
_entity.id
_entity.type
_entity.pdbx_description
1 polymer ?
#
loop_
_entity_poly.entity_id
_entity_poly.type
_entity_poly.pdbx_seq_one_letter_code
_entity_poly.pdbx_strand_id
1 'polypeptide(L)'
;MTLRFLVLGDSLAFGTGAASPQHTLGARLGRVLQDAGRTVELHVVAVPGATSLDLAAQVRRAPAADVALLVVGANDITHQVPPAQ
;
A
#
# COMPACT_ATOMS: atom_id res chain seq x y z
N MET A 1 -0.50 18.71 -12.58
CA MET A 1 -0.44 17.29 -12.98
C MET A 1 -0.81 16.46 -11.76
N THR A 2 -1.80 15.58 -11.89
CA THR A 2 -2.23 14.68 -10.81
C THR A 2 -1.18 13.58 -10.62
N LEU A 3 -0.78 13.36 -9.37
CA LEU A 3 0.13 12.30 -8.96
C LEU A 3 -0.68 11.09 -8.52
N ARG A 4 -0.51 9.97 -9.24
CA ARG A 4 -1.17 8.69 -8.95
C ARG A 4 -0.34 7.95 -7.93
N PHE A 5 -0.85 7.91 -6.70
CA PHE A 5 -0.20 7.28 -5.56
C PHE A 5 -0.85 5.92 -5.30
N LEU A 6 -0.08 4.85 -5.47
CA LEU A 6 -0.54 3.48 -5.27
C LEU A 6 -0.04 2.92 -3.95
N VAL A 7 -0.90 2.21 -3.21
CA VAL A 7 -0.55 1.50 -1.98
C VAL A 7 -0.85 0.02 -2.15
N LEU A 8 0.17 -0.82 -1.96
CA LEU A 8 0.09 -2.28 -2.03
C LEU A 8 0.65 -2.89 -0.75
N GLY A 9 0.30 -4.15 -0.49
CA GLY A 9 0.85 -4.92 0.62
C GLY A 9 -0.21 -5.59 1.49
N ASP A 10 0.04 -5.62 2.79
CA ASP A 10 -0.76 -6.35 3.76
C ASP A 10 -1.79 -5.49 4.50
N SER A 11 -2.20 -5.91 5.70
CA SER A 11 -3.16 -5.22 6.56
C SER A 11 -2.72 -3.79 6.93
N LEU A 12 -1.42 -3.52 7.09
CA LEU A 12 -0.91 -2.17 7.39
C LEU A 12 -1.07 -1.24 6.19
N ALA A 13 -0.74 -1.73 4.99
CA ALA A 13 -0.96 -1.01 3.75
C ALA A 13 -2.46 -0.76 3.49
N PHE A 14 -3.31 -1.75 3.81
CA PHE A 14 -4.76 -1.64 3.70
C PHE A 14 -5.36 -0.61 4.68
N GLY A 15 -4.71 -0.42 5.84
CA GLY A 15 -5.18 0.47 6.89
C GLY A 15 -6.05 -0.22 7.94
N THR A 16 -5.93 -1.54 8.08
CA THR A 16 -6.59 -2.29 9.16
C THR A 16 -6.19 -1.72 10.52
N GLY A 17 -7.19 -1.45 11.37
CA GLY A 17 -6.99 -0.87 12.70
C GLY A 17 -6.87 0.65 12.73
N ALA A 18 -6.93 1.35 11.58
CA ALA A 18 -7.03 2.80 11.56
C ALA A 18 -8.37 3.25 12.17
N ALA A 19 -8.34 4.33 12.96
CA ALA A 19 -9.56 4.88 13.59
C ALA A 19 -10.59 5.41 12.57
N SER A 20 -10.13 5.80 11.37
CA SER A 20 -10.99 6.17 10.24
C SER A 20 -10.22 6.05 8.92
N PRO A 21 -10.89 6.11 7.75
CA PRO A 21 -10.23 6.05 6.44
C PRO A 21 -9.12 7.10 6.24
N GLN A 22 -9.24 8.28 6.85
CA GLN A 22 -8.26 9.37 6.77
C GLN A 22 -7.00 9.10 7.59
N HIS A 23 -7.07 8.18 8.56
CA HIS A 23 -5.95 7.81 9.42
C HIS A 23 -5.14 6.63 8.87
N THR A 24 -5.56 6.05 7.74
CA THR A 24 -4.79 5.01 7.05
C THR A 24 -3.44 5.56 6.59
N LEU A 25 -2.43 4.69 6.46
CA LEU A 25 -1.09 5.09 6.04
C LEU A 25 -1.10 5.79 4.66
N GLY A 26 -1.84 5.22 3.71
CA GLY A 26 -2.03 5.80 2.38
C GLY A 26 -2.65 7.19 2.42
N ALA A 27 -3.71 7.38 3.20
CA ALA A 27 -4.36 8.70 3.33
C ALA A 27 -3.46 9.74 3.99
N ARG A 28 -2.71 9.37 5.05
CA ARG A 28 -1.79 10.28 5.74
C ARG A 28 -0.64 10.72 4.84
N LEU A 29 -0.02 9.79 4.10
CA LEU A 29 1.04 10.13 3.15
C LEU A 29 0.49 10.90 1.93
N GLY A 30 -0.71 10.56 1.46
CA GLY A 30 -1.41 11.31 0.44
C GLY A 30 -1.63 12.77 0.86
N ARG A 31 -1.99 13.02 2.13
CA ARG A 31 -2.11 14.38 2.67
C ARG A 31 -0.78 15.13 2.68
N VAL A 32 0.31 14.49 3.07
CA VAL A 32 1.65 15.09 3.02
C VAL A 32 2.03 15.48 1.59
N LEU A 33 1.73 14.63 0.61
CA LEU A 33 1.95 14.94 -0.81
C LEU A 33 1.08 16.10 -1.30
N GLN A 34 -0.18 16.18 -0.83
CA GLN A 34 -1.06 17.31 -1.10
C GLN A 34 -0.54 18.62 -0.53
N ASP A 35 -0.06 18.59 0.73
CA ASP A 35 0.54 19.75 1.39
C ASP A 35 1.84 20.19 0.71
N ALA A 36 2.54 19.26 0.05
CA ALA A 36 3.69 19.56 -0.82
C ALA A 36 3.29 20.09 -2.22
N GLY A 37 2.01 20.40 -2.45
CA GLY A 37 1.51 21.03 -3.67
C GLY A 37 1.13 20.07 -4.80
N ARG A 38 0.93 18.78 -4.51
CA ARG A 38 0.48 17.80 -5.52
C ARG A 38 -1.03 17.60 -5.44
N THR A 39 -1.70 17.56 -6.60
CA THR A 39 -3.01 16.88 -6.68
C THR A 39 -2.75 15.39 -6.60
N VAL A 40 -3.37 14.68 -5.65
CA VAL A 40 -3.10 13.25 -5.40
C VAL A 40 -4.33 12.42 -5.68
N GLU A 41 -4.16 11.38 -6.50
CA GLU A 41 -5.13 10.32 -6.71
C GLU A 41 -4.61 9.06 -6.02
N LEU A 42 -5.23 8.69 -4.89
CA LEU A 42 -4.82 7.55 -4.08
C LEU A 42 -5.56 6.28 -4.51
N HIS A 43 -4.80 5.24 -4.84
CA HIS A 43 -5.29 3.89 -5.11
C HIS A 43 -4.74 2.92 -4.07
N VAL A 44 -5.60 2.10 -3.48
CA VAL A 44 -5.20 1.07 -2.52
C VAL A 44 -5.60 -0.29 -3.08
N VAL A 45 -4.62 -1.17 -3.28
CA VAL A 45 -4.82 -2.55 -3.72
C VAL A 45 -4.25 -3.58 -2.73
N ALA A 46 -3.82 -3.11 -1.56
CA ALA A 46 -3.39 -3.95 -0.46
C ALA A 46 -4.48 -4.96 -0.06
N VAL A 47 -4.05 -6.12 0.43
CA VAL A 47 -4.93 -7.21 0.85
C VAL A 47 -4.54 -7.62 2.26
N PRO A 48 -5.43 -7.49 3.26
CA PRO A 48 -5.16 -7.98 4.61
C PRO A 48 -4.72 -9.45 4.62
N GLY A 49 -3.68 -9.76 5.39
CA GLY A 49 -3.09 -11.11 5.46
C GLY A 49 -2.13 -11.47 4.31
N ALA A 50 -1.91 -10.60 3.32
CA ALA A 50 -0.98 -10.87 2.23
C ALA A 50 0.46 -11.05 2.71
N THR A 51 1.14 -12.06 2.14
CA THR A 51 2.59 -12.26 2.21
C THR A 51 3.30 -11.59 1.02
N SER A 52 4.63 -11.60 1.01
CA SER A 52 5.41 -11.09 -0.14
C SER A 52 5.14 -11.87 -1.43
N LEU A 53 4.80 -13.17 -1.34
CA LEU A 53 4.48 -14.01 -2.51
C LEU A 53 3.19 -13.58 -3.21
N ASP A 54 2.26 -12.95 -2.49
CA ASP A 54 0.97 -12.48 -3.01
C ASP A 54 1.09 -11.18 -3.80
N LEU A 55 2.22 -10.46 -3.69
CA LEU A 55 2.40 -9.14 -4.31
C LEU A 55 2.28 -9.17 -5.83
N ALA A 56 2.72 -10.24 -6.48
CA ALA A 56 2.63 -10.35 -7.93
C ALA A 56 1.17 -10.24 -8.42
N ALA A 57 0.21 -10.76 -7.65
CA ALA A 57 -1.21 -10.62 -7.96
C ALA A 57 -1.73 -9.19 -7.72
N GLN A 58 -1.19 -8.48 -6.74
CA GLN A 58 -1.52 -7.06 -6.50
C GLN A 58 -0.99 -6.16 -7.61
N VAL A 59 0.24 -6.39 -8.06
CA VAL A 59 0.86 -5.62 -9.14
C VAL A 59 0.10 -5.81 -10.46
N ARG A 60 -0.31 -7.04 -10.79
CA ARG A 60 -1.05 -7.32 -12.04
C ARG A 60 -2.41 -6.62 -12.13
N ARG A 61 -3.07 -6.34 -10.99
CA ARG A 61 -4.37 -5.66 -10.96
C ARG A 61 -4.26 -4.15 -10.71
N ALA A 62 -3.06 -3.66 -10.40
CA ALA A 62 -2.88 -2.27 -10.03
C ALA A 62 -3.05 -1.35 -11.25
N PRO A 63 -3.70 -0.19 -11.08
CA PRO A 63 -3.67 0.84 -12.11
C PRO A 63 -2.24 1.40 -12.25
N ALA A 64 -1.99 2.10 -13.36
CA ALA A 64 -0.71 2.77 -13.54
C ALA A 64 -0.50 3.85 -12.47
N ALA A 65 0.70 3.91 -11.90
CA ALA A 65 1.06 4.78 -10.78
C ALA A 65 2.32 5.58 -11.10
N ASP A 66 2.46 6.75 -10.48
CA ASP A 66 3.69 7.56 -10.54
C ASP A 66 4.60 7.26 -9.35
N VAL A 67 4.00 6.87 -8.22
CA VAL A 67 4.70 6.41 -7.02
C VAL A 67 3.90 5.30 -6.36
N ALA A 68 4.60 4.28 -5.87
CA ALA A 68 4.01 3.16 -5.15
C ALA A 68 4.62 3.04 -3.74
N LEU A 69 3.77 2.87 -2.74
CA LEU A 69 4.14 2.46 -1.39
C LEU A 69 3.83 0.97 -1.24
N LEU A 70 4.84 0.21 -0.81
CA LEU A 70 4.71 -1.20 -0.50
C LEU A 70 4.95 -1.43 0.99
N VAL A 71 3.97 -2.02 1.69
CA VAL A 71 4.13 -2.45 3.09
C VAL A 71 3.71 -3.91 3.23
N VAL A 72 4.69 -4.79 3.31
CA VAL A 72 4.50 -6.25 3.41
C VAL A 72 5.60 -6.85 4.30
N GLY A 73 5.44 -8.11 4.70
CA GLY A 73 6.46 -8.86 5.43
C GLY A 73 6.01 -9.31 6.80
N ALA A 74 5.00 -8.65 7.40
CA ALA A 74 4.47 -9.08 8.69
C ALA A 74 3.91 -10.50 8.60
N ASN A 75 3.18 -10.81 7.52
CA ASN A 75 2.65 -12.15 7.32
C ASN A 75 3.71 -13.16 6.89
N ASP A 76 4.78 -12.75 6.21
CA ASP A 76 5.90 -13.64 5.88
C ASP A 76 6.56 -14.20 7.15
N ILE A 77 6.71 -13.36 8.19
CA ILE A 77 7.22 -13.79 9.50
C ILE A 77 6.26 -14.76 10.17
N THR A 78 4.95 -14.45 10.20
CA THR A 78 3.96 -15.32 10.86
C THR A 78 3.76 -16.64 10.15
N HIS A 79 3.93 -16.68 8.82
CA HIS A 79 3.77 -17.87 7.99
C HIS A 79 5.11 -18.55 7.67
N GLN A 80 6.23 -18.04 8.21
CA GLN A 80 7.57 -18.57 8.00
C GLN A 80 7.94 -18.71 6.51
N VAL A 81 7.57 -17.71 5.70
CA VAL A 81 7.95 -17.66 4.28
C VAL A 81 9.47 -17.50 4.19
N PRO A 82 10.18 -18.38 3.46
CA PRO A 82 11.62 -18.27 3.31
C PRO A 82 11.99 -17.02 2.49
N PRO A 83 13.07 -16.30 2.87
CA PRO A 83 13.59 -15.21 2.04
C PRO A 83 13.93 -15.71 0.64
N ALA A 84 13.67 -14.87 -0.37
CA ALA A 84 14.22 -15.12 -1.71
C ALA A 84 15.75 -15.14 -1.64
N GLN A 85 16.37 -16.08 -2.35
CA GLN A 85 17.83 -16.17 -2.48
C GLN A 85 18.36 -15.23 -3.55
#